data_AF-A0A195FPR9-F1
#
_entry.id   AF-A0A195FPR9-F1
#
_cell.length_a   1.000
_cell.length_b   1.000
_cell.length_c   1.000
_cell.angle_alpha   90.00
_cell.angle_beta   90.00
_cell.angle_gamma   90.00
#
_symmetry.space_group_name_H-M   'P 1'
#
loop_
_entity.id
_entity.type
_entity.pdbx_description
1 polymer ?
#
loop_
_entity_poly.entity_id
_entity_poly.type
_entity_poly.pdbx_seq_one_letter_code
_entity_poly.pdbx_strand_id
1 'polypeptide(L)'
;NHVKNSILYRIVMWKIIVLCAIVSLAAGQKALYDNYKVFRMIPTTKTQLEILHEMENINDGAFSFWDSPSIVNKHVDLMVAPHKLPEFYEKMAESDISYQMHIDDVQKLIDETTPKTQTRSKSFDFTSYHTLDDIYKKLDDLAKQYPDKVETVVAGKTYEGREIKGVKVSFKAGNPGIFIESGIHAREWISPATNMYILLQLLTSNNTDVRDLAESYDWYIFPSFNPDGYVYTHTTNRLWRKTRKPYGSFCKGSDPNRNWGYKWNTGGSSRNPCAETFAGSAPFSCIETKSLSEYLKSISKKISAYIAFHSYSQLLLFPYGHTKNHLDNYDDLYIIGNKSITALKQRYGTSYKTGNIAETIYVATGSSMDYVKGTFGTPITYTYELRDTGRYGFLLPPSQIIPTGEETVDSLVAMFKEAKARGYS
;
A
#
# COMPACT_ATOMS: atom_id res chain seq x y z
N ASN A 1 -31.88 21.92 -55.49
CA ASN A 1 -31.54 22.28 -54.10
C ASN A 1 -31.78 21.19 -53.05
N HIS A 2 -32.67 20.20 -53.25
CA HIS A 2 -32.87 19.12 -52.26
C HIS A 2 -31.76 18.05 -52.20
N VAL A 3 -31.07 17.76 -53.30
CA VAL A 3 -30.06 16.69 -53.37
C VAL A 3 -28.73 17.08 -52.70
N LYS A 4 -28.34 18.36 -52.73
CA LYS A 4 -27.12 18.85 -52.07
C LYS A 4 -27.20 18.80 -50.54
N ASN A 5 -28.40 18.98 -49.98
CA ASN A 5 -28.60 18.95 -48.51
C ASN A 5 -28.53 17.53 -47.93
N SER A 6 -28.92 16.48 -48.67
CA SER A 6 -28.86 15.10 -48.15
C SER A 6 -27.44 14.53 -48.11
N ILE A 7 -26.57 14.95 -49.04
CA ILE A 7 -25.15 14.57 -49.07
C ILE A 7 -24.40 15.24 -47.92
N LEU A 8 -24.68 16.53 -47.66
CA LEU A 8 -24.07 17.26 -46.54
C LEU A 8 -24.46 16.65 -45.19
N TYR A 9 -25.74 16.26 -45.01
CA TYR A 9 -26.21 15.58 -43.79
C TYR A 9 -25.54 14.22 -43.57
N ARG A 10 -25.34 13.43 -44.64
CA ARG A 10 -24.66 12.13 -44.54
C ARG A 10 -23.18 12.27 -44.19
N ILE A 11 -22.49 13.29 -44.71
CA ILE A 11 -21.08 13.55 -44.39
C ILE A 11 -20.94 14.02 -42.93
N VAL A 12 -21.86 14.86 -42.44
CA VAL A 12 -21.85 15.31 -41.03
C VAL A 12 -22.20 14.16 -40.07
N MET A 13 -23.19 13.33 -40.39
CA MET A 13 -23.50 12.12 -39.60
C MET A 13 -22.32 11.14 -39.56
N TRP A 14 -21.61 10.94 -40.67
CA TRP A 14 -20.48 10.01 -40.71
C TRP A 14 -19.29 10.54 -39.90
N LYS A 15 -19.04 11.85 -39.92
CA LYS A 15 -18.05 12.50 -39.04
C LYS A 15 -18.41 12.40 -37.56
N ILE A 16 -19.69 12.53 -37.19
CA ILE A 16 -20.13 12.36 -35.79
C ILE A 16 -20.01 10.90 -35.35
N ILE A 17 -20.34 9.93 -36.21
CA ILE A 17 -20.19 8.50 -35.90
C ILE A 17 -18.71 8.11 -35.79
N VAL A 18 -17.83 8.63 -36.64
CA VAL A 18 -16.37 8.40 -36.54
C VAL A 18 -15.79 9.10 -35.32
N LEU A 19 -16.24 10.30 -34.97
CA LEU A 19 -15.82 10.99 -33.74
C LEU A 19 -16.33 10.25 -32.49
N CYS A 20 -17.58 9.75 -32.50
CA CYS A 20 -18.10 8.88 -31.45
C CYS A 20 -17.38 7.54 -31.38
N ALA A 21 -16.96 6.96 -32.52
CA ALA A 21 -16.17 5.73 -32.58
C ALA A 21 -14.75 5.92 -32.03
N ILE A 22 -14.12 7.07 -32.30
CA ILE A 22 -12.81 7.45 -31.74
C ILE A 22 -12.93 7.79 -30.25
N VAL A 23 -14.03 8.40 -29.80
CA VAL A 23 -14.29 8.65 -28.37
C VAL A 23 -14.65 7.35 -27.62
N SER A 24 -15.26 6.37 -28.29
CA SER A 24 -15.51 5.04 -27.69
C SER A 24 -14.29 4.11 -27.68
N LEU A 25 -13.17 4.50 -28.31
CA LEU A 25 -11.88 3.81 -28.21
C LEU A 25 -10.99 4.34 -27.07
N ALA A 26 -11.45 5.36 -26.33
CA ALA A 26 -10.81 5.82 -25.08
C ALA A 26 -11.19 4.96 -23.86
N ALA A 27 -11.58 3.70 -24.07
CA ALA A 27 -11.56 2.68 -23.04
C ALA A 27 -10.10 2.31 -22.73
N GLY A 28 -9.47 3.18 -21.93
CA GLY A 28 -8.27 2.94 -21.12
C GLY A 28 -7.08 2.31 -21.83
N GLN A 29 -6.27 3.10 -22.54
CA GLN A 29 -4.89 2.68 -22.80
C GLN A 29 -4.17 2.43 -21.46
N LYS A 30 -3.56 1.26 -21.31
CA LYS A 30 -2.68 0.94 -20.19
C LYS A 30 -1.57 2.01 -20.13
N ALA A 31 -1.33 2.57 -18.96
CA ALA A 31 -0.22 3.50 -18.75
C ALA A 31 1.11 2.79 -19.04
N LEU A 32 1.92 3.41 -19.90
CA LEU A 32 3.24 2.95 -20.26
C LEU A 32 4.29 3.83 -19.60
N TYR A 33 5.38 3.19 -19.18
CA TYR A 33 6.49 3.82 -18.48
C TYR A 33 7.82 3.60 -19.21
N ASP A 34 7.78 3.46 -20.54
CA ASP A 34 8.97 3.20 -21.36
C ASP A 34 10.03 4.27 -21.12
N ASN A 35 11.22 3.84 -20.72
CA ASN A 35 12.38 4.71 -20.44
C ASN A 35 12.18 5.69 -19.26
N TYR A 36 11.13 5.53 -18.45
CA TYR A 36 11.05 6.26 -17.18
C TYR A 36 12.18 5.75 -16.28
N LYS A 37 12.85 6.66 -15.59
CA LYS A 37 13.99 6.36 -14.73
C LYS A 37 13.67 6.72 -13.29
N VAL A 38 14.20 5.94 -12.33
CA VAL A 38 14.12 6.28 -10.90
C VAL A 38 15.51 6.62 -10.39
N PHE A 39 15.60 7.79 -9.78
CA PHE A 39 16.82 8.31 -9.16
C PHE A 39 16.65 8.39 -7.66
N ARG A 40 17.69 7.98 -6.95
CA ARG A 40 17.87 8.22 -5.52
C ARG A 40 18.71 9.46 -5.30
N MET A 41 18.25 10.36 -4.45
CA MET A 41 18.97 11.56 -4.03
C MET A 41 19.08 11.60 -2.51
N ILE A 42 20.06 12.32 -1.97
CA ILE A 42 20.16 12.60 -0.53
C ILE A 42 20.33 14.11 -0.36
N PRO A 43 19.26 14.89 -0.05
CA PRO A 43 19.41 16.30 0.27
C PRO A 43 20.22 16.47 1.56
N THR A 44 21.36 17.14 1.50
CA THR A 44 22.24 17.38 2.65
C THR A 44 22.00 18.74 3.30
N THR A 45 21.29 19.65 2.62
CA THR A 45 20.93 20.98 3.12
C THR A 45 19.42 21.22 3.10
N LYS A 46 18.95 22.18 3.90
CA LYS A 46 17.52 22.58 3.91
C LYS A 46 17.07 23.11 2.55
N THR A 47 17.92 23.89 1.88
CA THR A 47 17.64 24.43 0.54
C THR A 47 17.45 23.31 -0.49
N GLN A 48 18.29 22.26 -0.46
CA GLN A 48 18.10 21.10 -1.35
C GLN A 48 16.79 20.37 -1.06
N LEU A 49 16.43 20.22 0.23
CA LEU A 49 15.17 19.62 0.63
C LEU A 49 13.96 20.44 0.14
N GLU A 50 14.01 21.77 0.27
CA GLU A 50 12.97 22.69 -0.22
C GLU A 50 12.81 22.60 -1.74
N ILE A 51 13.90 22.52 -2.50
CA ILE A 51 13.87 22.34 -3.95
C ILE A 51 13.15 21.04 -4.34
N LEU A 52 13.44 19.93 -3.66
CA LEU A 52 12.76 18.66 -3.91
C LEU A 52 11.26 18.73 -3.53
N HIS A 53 10.90 19.46 -2.46
CA HIS A 53 9.49 19.72 -2.13
C HIS A 53 8.78 20.56 -3.18
N GLU A 54 9.43 21.57 -3.75
CA GLU A 54 8.88 22.35 -4.86
C GLU A 54 8.60 21.46 -6.07
N MET A 55 9.53 20.55 -6.40
CA MET A 55 9.34 19.56 -7.46
C MET A 55 8.16 18.62 -7.17
N GLU A 56 7.98 18.18 -5.92
CA GLU A 56 6.84 17.32 -5.52
C GLU A 56 5.48 18.02 -5.71
N ASN A 57 5.45 19.36 -5.65
CA ASN A 57 4.24 20.14 -5.89
C ASN A 57 3.90 20.29 -7.39
N ILE A 58 4.83 19.94 -8.29
CA ILE A 58 4.59 19.90 -9.74
C ILE A 58 3.74 18.65 -10.06
N ASN A 59 2.43 18.83 -10.06
CA ASN A 59 1.45 17.75 -10.27
C ASN A 59 1.18 17.48 -11.76
N ASP A 60 2.23 17.33 -12.57
CA ASP A 60 2.13 17.03 -14.01
C ASP A 60 2.30 15.54 -14.34
N GLY A 61 2.62 14.71 -13.33
CA GLY A 61 2.86 13.28 -13.46
C GLY A 61 4.23 12.92 -14.05
N ALA A 62 5.04 13.91 -14.39
CA ALA A 62 6.37 13.72 -14.97
C ALA A 62 7.46 13.62 -13.90
N PHE A 63 7.22 14.20 -12.72
CA PHE A 63 7.98 13.98 -11.49
C PHE A 63 7.12 13.24 -10.47
N SER A 64 7.41 11.96 -10.24
CA SER A 64 6.63 11.11 -9.34
C SER A 64 7.50 10.55 -8.22
N PHE A 65 7.33 11.09 -7.01
CA PHE A 65 8.05 10.65 -5.83
C PHE A 65 7.56 9.27 -5.34
N TRP A 66 8.49 8.34 -5.21
CA TRP A 66 8.27 7.00 -4.65
C TRP A 66 8.59 6.99 -3.15
N ASP A 67 9.65 7.69 -2.73
CA ASP A 67 9.90 8.11 -1.35
C ASP A 67 10.01 9.64 -1.32
N SER A 68 9.15 10.28 -0.54
CA SER A 68 8.99 11.74 -0.53
C SER A 68 10.16 12.44 0.19
N PRO A 69 10.55 13.65 -0.24
CA PRO A 69 11.43 14.51 0.54
C PRO A 69 10.82 14.74 1.92
N SER A 70 11.62 14.57 2.98
CA SER A 70 11.07 14.65 4.34
C SER A 70 11.98 15.34 5.34
N ILE A 71 13.23 14.91 5.44
CA ILE A 71 14.26 15.52 6.29
C ILE A 71 15.61 15.48 5.57
N VAL A 72 16.52 16.35 5.98
CA VAL A 72 17.91 16.33 5.49
C VAL A 72 18.60 15.01 5.84
N ASN A 73 19.53 14.58 4.99
CA ASN A 73 20.30 13.34 5.11
C ASN A 73 19.48 12.04 5.03
N LYS A 74 18.21 12.13 4.61
CA LYS A 74 17.40 10.96 4.24
C LYS A 74 17.31 10.87 2.73
N HIS A 75 17.31 9.65 2.19
CA HIS A 75 17.16 9.48 0.75
C HIS A 75 15.75 9.84 0.27
N VAL A 76 15.67 10.18 -1.02
CA VAL A 76 14.46 10.51 -1.76
C VAL A 76 14.52 9.74 -3.06
N ASP A 77 13.43 9.08 -3.44
CA ASP A 77 13.36 8.31 -4.69
C ASP A 77 12.37 8.99 -5.63
N LEU A 78 12.86 9.46 -6.78
CA LEU A 78 12.08 10.20 -7.77
C LEU A 78 12.08 9.47 -9.10
N MET A 79 10.89 9.13 -9.58
CA MET A 79 10.67 8.70 -10.95
C MET A 79 10.52 9.92 -11.87
N VAL A 80 11.27 9.94 -12.97
CA VAL A 80 11.31 11.03 -13.95
C VAL A 80 10.89 10.51 -15.33
N ALA A 81 9.95 11.21 -15.97
CA ALA A 81 9.54 10.92 -17.33
C ALA A 81 10.67 11.22 -18.35
N PRO A 82 10.78 10.46 -19.46
CA PRO A 82 11.88 10.63 -20.42
C PRO A 82 12.04 12.06 -20.94
N HIS A 83 10.92 12.72 -21.23
CA HIS A 83 10.89 14.09 -21.77
C HIS A 83 11.26 15.17 -20.73
N LYS A 84 11.33 14.81 -19.44
CA LYS A 84 11.76 15.68 -18.33
C LYS A 84 13.18 15.39 -17.84
N LEU A 85 13.87 14.38 -18.37
CA LEU A 85 15.25 14.07 -17.98
C LEU A 85 16.21 15.25 -18.17
N PRO A 86 16.17 16.04 -19.26
CA PRO A 86 17.05 17.21 -19.40
C PRO A 86 16.85 18.24 -18.28
N GLU A 87 15.58 18.59 -18.01
CA GLU A 87 15.20 19.52 -16.93
C GLU A 87 15.63 19.00 -15.55
N PHE A 88 15.48 17.69 -15.31
CA PHE A 88 15.97 17.05 -14.09
C PHE A 88 17.48 17.22 -13.93
N TYR A 89 18.27 16.90 -14.95
CA TYR A 89 19.73 16.96 -14.87
C TYR A 89 20.24 18.38 -14.65
N GLU A 90 19.65 19.37 -15.35
CA GLU A 90 19.95 20.79 -15.15
C GLU A 90 19.66 21.20 -13.70
N LYS A 91 18.47 20.87 -13.19
CA LYS A 91 18.07 21.22 -11.82
C LYS A 91 18.99 20.59 -10.76
N MET A 92 19.37 19.32 -10.93
CA MET A 92 20.28 18.64 -10.00
C MET A 92 21.67 19.28 -10.00
N ALA A 93 22.18 19.67 -11.17
CA ALA A 93 23.48 20.35 -11.30
C ALA A 93 23.46 21.76 -10.69
N GLU A 94 22.43 22.56 -10.96
CA GLU A 94 22.28 23.91 -10.40
C GLU A 94 22.16 23.91 -8.88
N SER A 95 21.55 22.85 -8.32
CA SER A 95 21.24 22.74 -6.89
C SER A 95 22.28 21.95 -6.09
N ASP A 96 23.35 21.47 -6.75
CA ASP A 96 24.38 20.59 -6.19
C ASP A 96 23.79 19.34 -5.47
N ILE A 97 22.70 18.80 -6.03
CA ILE A 97 22.04 17.60 -5.49
C ILE A 97 22.66 16.37 -6.14
N SER A 98 23.38 15.59 -5.34
CA SER A 98 23.91 14.30 -5.78
C SER A 98 22.79 13.27 -5.96
N TYR A 99 22.87 12.48 -7.03
CA TYR A 99 21.90 11.43 -7.35
C TYR A 99 22.57 10.15 -7.85
N GLN A 100 21.85 9.03 -7.69
CA GLN A 100 22.19 7.72 -8.22
C GLN A 100 20.98 7.15 -8.97
N MET A 101 21.20 6.62 -10.18
CA MET A 101 20.14 5.91 -10.90
C MET A 101 19.95 4.51 -10.31
N HIS A 102 18.71 4.20 -9.93
CA HIS A 102 18.32 2.90 -9.37
C HIS A 102 17.57 2.04 -10.39
N ILE A 103 16.73 2.67 -11.20
CA ILE A 103 15.93 2.00 -12.23
C ILE A 103 16.14 2.76 -13.54
N ASP A 104 16.67 2.08 -14.54
CA ASP A 104 16.96 2.64 -15.87
C ASP A 104 15.75 2.59 -16.81
N ASP A 105 14.87 1.61 -16.61
CA ASP A 105 13.62 1.47 -17.34
C ASP A 105 12.54 0.85 -16.44
N VAL A 106 11.61 1.69 -16.02
CA VAL A 106 10.47 1.28 -15.19
C VAL A 106 9.55 0.30 -15.94
N GLN A 107 9.35 0.48 -17.26
CA GLN A 107 8.47 -0.41 -18.03
C GLN A 107 9.02 -1.83 -18.06
N LYS A 108 10.33 -1.99 -18.19
CA LYS A 108 11.00 -3.30 -18.15
C LYS A 108 10.70 -4.04 -16.84
N LEU A 109 10.80 -3.37 -15.68
CA LEU A 109 10.46 -3.98 -14.40
C LEU A 109 8.96 -4.29 -14.27
N ILE A 110 8.09 -3.44 -14.83
CA ILE A 110 6.64 -3.73 -14.90
C ILE A 110 6.40 -5.01 -15.70
N ASP A 111 7.07 -5.19 -16.84
CA ASP A 111 6.90 -6.37 -17.70
C ASP A 111 7.48 -7.64 -17.08
N GLU A 112 8.55 -7.53 -16.29
CA GLU A 112 9.15 -8.64 -15.54
C GLU A 112 8.30 -9.07 -14.32
N THR A 113 7.58 -8.13 -13.70
CA THR A 113 6.75 -8.39 -12.52
C THR A 113 5.29 -8.72 -12.84
N THR A 114 4.79 -8.29 -13.99
CA THR A 114 3.43 -8.58 -14.43
C THR A 114 3.36 -10.01 -14.97
N PRO A 115 2.41 -10.85 -14.52
CA PRO A 115 2.24 -12.19 -15.07
C PRO A 115 2.05 -12.13 -16.60
N LYS A 116 2.93 -12.79 -17.35
CA LYS A 116 2.80 -12.91 -18.82
C LYS A 116 1.53 -13.71 -19.13
N THR A 117 0.49 -12.99 -19.57
CA THR A 117 -0.77 -13.46 -20.18
C THR A 117 -1.43 -14.71 -19.56
N GLN A 118 -2.50 -14.44 -18.78
CA GLN A 118 -3.80 -15.13 -18.78
C GLN A 118 -3.84 -16.63 -19.12
N THR A 119 -3.06 -17.47 -18.45
CA THR A 119 -3.54 -18.83 -18.20
C THR A 119 -4.57 -18.72 -17.08
N ARG A 120 -5.85 -18.57 -17.46
CA ARG A 120 -7.06 -18.47 -16.59
C ARG A 120 -7.27 -19.66 -15.62
N SER A 121 -6.25 -20.48 -15.43
CA SER A 121 -6.26 -21.68 -14.59
C SER A 121 -4.87 -21.92 -13.99
N LYS A 122 -4.30 -20.93 -13.31
CA LYS A 122 -3.23 -21.22 -12.34
C LYS A 122 -3.84 -21.26 -10.95
N SER A 123 -3.57 -22.33 -10.22
CA SER A 123 -3.78 -22.38 -8.78
C SER A 123 -3.04 -21.21 -8.12
N PHE A 124 -3.64 -20.61 -7.10
CA PHE A 124 -2.96 -19.59 -6.28
C PHE A 124 -1.58 -20.09 -5.83
N ASP A 125 -0.53 -19.31 -6.08
CA ASP A 125 0.86 -19.64 -5.77
C ASP A 125 1.60 -18.44 -5.14
N PHE A 126 2.87 -18.63 -4.75
CA PHE A 126 3.73 -17.54 -4.24
C PHE A 126 4.91 -17.21 -5.17
N THR A 127 4.76 -17.56 -6.45
CA THR A 127 5.75 -17.30 -7.50
C THR A 127 5.31 -16.18 -8.46
N SER A 128 4.13 -15.62 -8.23
CA SER A 128 3.52 -14.57 -9.03
C SER A 128 2.66 -13.64 -8.17
N TYR A 129 2.46 -12.41 -8.65
CA TYR A 129 1.45 -11.50 -8.09
C TYR A 129 0.08 -11.81 -8.68
N HIS A 130 -0.93 -11.89 -7.82
CA HIS A 130 -2.28 -12.35 -8.17
C HIS A 130 -3.25 -11.20 -8.38
N THR A 131 -4.27 -11.41 -9.21
CA THR A 131 -5.35 -10.44 -9.35
C THR A 131 -6.25 -10.42 -8.11
N LEU A 132 -7.10 -9.41 -7.97
CA LEU A 132 -8.09 -9.37 -6.88
C LEU A 132 -8.98 -10.62 -6.89
N ASP A 133 -9.42 -11.05 -8.06
CA ASP A 133 -10.31 -12.20 -8.23
C ASP A 133 -9.62 -13.50 -7.78
N ASP A 134 -8.34 -13.68 -8.10
CA ASP A 134 -7.54 -14.83 -7.66
C ASP A 134 -7.38 -14.84 -6.12
N ILE A 135 -7.11 -13.68 -5.52
CA ILE A 135 -7.02 -13.52 -4.06
C ILE A 135 -8.37 -13.86 -3.41
N TYR A 136 -9.49 -13.31 -3.89
CA TYR A 136 -10.81 -13.54 -3.31
C TYR A 136 -11.27 -14.98 -3.49
N LYS A 137 -11.00 -15.57 -4.66
CA LYS A 137 -11.24 -17.00 -4.88
C LYS A 137 -10.43 -17.83 -3.89
N LYS A 138 -9.17 -17.50 -3.62
CA LYS A 138 -8.36 -18.23 -2.64
C LYS A 138 -8.93 -18.10 -1.23
N LEU A 139 -9.44 -16.94 -0.82
CA LEU A 139 -10.13 -16.78 0.47
C LEU A 139 -11.36 -17.70 0.56
N ASP A 140 -12.19 -17.74 -0.49
CA ASP A 140 -13.36 -18.62 -0.55
C ASP A 140 -12.99 -20.10 -0.53
N ASP A 141 -11.93 -20.49 -1.26
CA ASP A 141 -11.42 -21.85 -1.28
C ASP A 141 -10.92 -22.27 0.12
N LEU A 142 -10.24 -21.36 0.85
CA LEU A 142 -9.78 -21.63 2.22
C LEU A 142 -10.93 -21.78 3.21
N ALA A 143 -11.98 -20.95 3.11
CA ALA A 143 -13.17 -21.08 3.93
C ALA A 143 -13.89 -22.43 3.69
N LYS A 144 -13.94 -22.89 2.44
CA LYS A 144 -14.49 -24.22 2.11
C LYS A 144 -13.61 -25.37 2.59
N GLN A 145 -12.28 -25.20 2.53
CA GLN A 145 -11.31 -26.22 2.92
C GLN A 145 -11.20 -26.37 4.45
N TYR A 146 -11.40 -25.28 5.20
CA TYR A 146 -11.28 -25.22 6.65
C TYR A 146 -12.53 -24.60 7.30
N PRO A 147 -13.73 -25.18 7.12
CA PRO A 147 -14.99 -24.54 7.51
C PRO A 147 -15.13 -24.29 9.01
N ASP A 148 -14.47 -25.09 9.85
CA ASP A 148 -14.48 -24.91 11.31
C ASP A 148 -13.50 -23.83 11.80
N LYS A 149 -12.62 -23.33 10.91
CA LYS A 149 -11.52 -22.44 11.26
C LYS A 149 -11.54 -21.12 10.51
N VAL A 150 -12.07 -21.09 9.28
CA VAL A 150 -11.98 -19.95 8.36
C VAL A 150 -13.37 -19.51 7.95
N GLU A 151 -13.70 -18.25 8.24
CA GLU A 151 -14.95 -17.60 7.86
C GLU A 151 -14.64 -16.41 6.95
N THR A 152 -15.30 -16.28 5.80
CA THR A 152 -15.19 -15.08 4.96
C THR A 152 -15.92 -13.91 5.58
N VAL A 153 -15.29 -12.75 5.62
CA VAL A 153 -15.89 -11.52 6.19
C VAL A 153 -15.78 -10.37 5.18
N VAL A 154 -16.81 -9.53 5.13
CA VAL A 154 -16.85 -8.33 4.29
C VAL A 154 -16.98 -7.11 5.21
N ALA A 155 -15.98 -6.23 5.16
CA ALA A 155 -15.94 -5.02 5.99
C ALA A 155 -16.63 -3.81 5.35
N GLY A 156 -17.08 -3.92 4.10
CA GLY A 156 -17.72 -2.85 3.37
C GLY A 156 -17.64 -3.01 1.86
N LYS A 157 -17.94 -1.91 1.16
CA LYS A 157 -17.79 -1.82 -0.30
C LYS A 157 -16.98 -0.58 -0.68
N THR A 158 -16.26 -0.68 -1.78
CA THR A 158 -15.49 0.39 -2.39
C THR A 158 -16.38 1.35 -3.18
N TYR A 159 -15.78 2.44 -3.69
CA TYR A 159 -16.50 3.40 -4.54
C TYR A 159 -17.08 2.75 -5.81
N GLU A 160 -16.33 1.86 -6.45
CA GLU A 160 -16.77 1.12 -7.65
C GLU A 160 -17.58 -0.15 -7.29
N GLY A 161 -17.93 -0.34 -6.01
CA GLY A 161 -18.88 -1.35 -5.56
C GLY A 161 -18.29 -2.74 -5.27
N ARG A 162 -16.97 -2.89 -5.25
CA ARG A 162 -16.28 -4.13 -4.87
C ARG A 162 -16.33 -4.33 -3.36
N GLU A 163 -16.40 -5.57 -2.90
CA GLU A 163 -16.31 -5.86 -1.47
C GLU A 163 -14.92 -5.57 -0.94
N ILE A 164 -14.81 -5.08 0.29
CA ILE A 164 -13.57 -5.10 1.06
C ILE A 164 -13.59 -6.42 1.84
N LYS A 165 -13.15 -7.48 1.17
CA LYS A 165 -13.26 -8.86 1.63
C LYS A 165 -11.99 -9.34 2.32
N GLY A 166 -12.18 -10.11 3.39
CA GLY A 166 -11.13 -10.77 4.16
C GLY A 166 -11.63 -12.09 4.73
N VAL A 167 -10.87 -12.64 5.67
CA VAL A 167 -11.24 -13.83 6.44
C VAL A 167 -11.00 -13.63 7.94
N LYS A 168 -11.84 -14.25 8.75
CA LYS A 168 -11.56 -14.54 10.14
C LYS A 168 -11.00 -15.96 10.24
N VAL A 169 -9.84 -16.13 10.87
CA VAL A 169 -9.25 -17.43 11.21
C VAL A 169 -9.27 -17.61 12.72
N SER A 170 -9.86 -18.68 13.21
CA SER A 170 -9.91 -19.01 14.64
C SER A 170 -9.67 -20.49 14.85
N PHE A 171 -8.79 -20.83 15.80
CA PHE A 171 -8.56 -22.22 16.22
C PHE A 171 -9.20 -22.53 17.58
N LYS A 172 -9.55 -21.48 18.34
CA LYS A 172 -10.10 -21.59 19.67
C LYS A 172 -10.98 -20.38 19.98
N ALA A 173 -12.18 -20.66 20.49
CA ALA A 173 -13.12 -19.61 20.87
C ALA A 173 -12.59 -18.74 22.02
N GLY A 174 -12.87 -17.44 21.95
CA GLY A 174 -12.52 -16.47 23.00
C GLY A 174 -11.07 -15.96 22.95
N ASN A 175 -10.31 -16.33 21.91
CA ASN A 175 -8.97 -15.77 21.71
C ASN A 175 -9.02 -14.25 21.46
N PRO A 176 -8.00 -13.50 21.92
CA PRO A 176 -7.81 -12.12 21.53
C PRO A 176 -7.56 -12.01 20.02
N GLY A 177 -7.99 -10.90 19.43
CA GLY A 177 -8.00 -10.67 18.00
C GLY A 177 -6.77 -9.91 17.50
N ILE A 178 -6.17 -10.39 16.42
CA ILE A 178 -5.16 -9.66 15.64
C ILE A 178 -5.80 -9.24 14.32
N PHE A 179 -5.83 -7.94 14.06
CA PHE A 179 -6.30 -7.40 12.78
C PHE A 179 -5.10 -7.12 11.86
N ILE A 180 -5.12 -7.67 10.65
CA ILE A 180 -4.09 -7.47 9.63
C ILE A 180 -4.73 -6.94 8.36
N GLU A 181 -4.26 -5.79 7.90
CA GLU A 181 -4.60 -5.28 6.56
C GLU A 181 -3.36 -5.04 5.70
N SER A 182 -3.62 -5.11 4.40
CA SER A 182 -2.63 -4.91 3.35
C SER A 182 -3.27 -4.25 2.13
N GLY A 183 -2.44 -3.72 1.23
CA GLY A 183 -2.91 -3.16 -0.04
C GLY A 183 -3.80 -1.93 0.12
N ILE A 184 -3.62 -1.16 1.19
CA ILE A 184 -4.24 0.17 1.34
C ILE A 184 -3.74 1.12 0.24
N HIS A 185 -2.44 1.08 -0.09
CA HIS A 185 -1.93 1.66 -1.32
C HIS A 185 -1.86 0.59 -2.41
N ALA A 186 -2.47 0.88 -3.56
CA ALA A 186 -2.70 -0.15 -4.57
C ALA A 186 -1.43 -0.69 -5.25
N ARG A 187 -0.41 0.15 -5.46
CA ARG A 187 0.85 -0.21 -6.15
C ARG A 187 1.78 -1.12 -5.33
N GLU A 188 1.52 -1.29 -4.04
CA GLU A 188 2.39 -1.98 -3.08
C GLU A 188 2.12 -3.50 -3.10
N TRP A 189 2.30 -4.15 -4.26
CA TRP A 189 1.86 -5.53 -4.49
C TRP A 189 2.47 -6.59 -3.57
N ILE A 190 3.65 -6.34 -3.00
CA ILE A 190 4.25 -7.24 -2.01
C ILE A 190 3.45 -7.32 -0.70
N SER A 191 2.71 -6.26 -0.35
CA SER A 191 1.91 -6.21 0.87
C SER A 191 0.75 -7.24 0.86
N PRO A 192 -0.15 -7.26 -0.15
CA PRO A 192 -1.15 -8.32 -0.29
C PRO A 192 -0.55 -9.73 -0.39
N ALA A 193 0.57 -9.89 -1.11
CA ALA A 193 1.21 -11.19 -1.28
C ALA A 193 1.76 -11.74 0.05
N THR A 194 2.43 -10.91 0.84
CA THR A 194 2.90 -11.24 2.20
C THR A 194 1.75 -11.56 3.14
N ASN A 195 0.64 -10.80 3.06
CA ASN A 195 -0.54 -11.07 3.89
C ASN A 195 -1.16 -12.45 3.58
N MET A 196 -1.28 -12.80 2.29
CA MET A 196 -1.70 -14.14 1.87
C MET A 196 -0.71 -15.24 2.28
N TYR A 197 0.59 -14.95 2.30
CA TYR A 197 1.61 -15.86 2.82
C TYR A 197 1.40 -16.16 4.29
N ILE A 198 1.22 -15.12 5.11
CA ILE A 198 0.92 -15.25 6.54
C ILE A 198 -0.35 -16.07 6.76
N LEU A 199 -1.45 -15.76 6.04
CA LEU A 199 -2.70 -16.53 6.13
C LEU A 199 -2.48 -18.03 5.89
N LEU A 200 -1.72 -18.39 4.84
CA LEU A 200 -1.43 -19.79 4.57
C LEU A 200 -0.54 -20.41 5.65
N GLN A 201 0.48 -19.71 6.15
CA GLN A 201 1.32 -20.23 7.25
C GLN A 201 0.52 -20.46 8.54
N LEU A 202 -0.42 -19.58 8.89
CA LEU A 202 -1.30 -19.76 10.03
C LEU A 202 -2.17 -21.01 9.92
N LEU A 203 -2.50 -21.46 8.70
CA LEU A 203 -3.33 -22.64 8.47
C LEU A 203 -2.52 -23.93 8.32
N THR A 204 -1.34 -23.87 7.69
CA THR A 204 -0.65 -25.05 7.17
C THR A 204 0.78 -25.25 7.67
N SER A 205 1.36 -24.31 8.42
CA SER A 205 2.73 -24.47 8.92
C SER A 205 2.84 -25.65 9.88
N ASN A 206 3.96 -26.38 9.82
CA ASN A 206 4.30 -27.42 10.80
C ASN A 206 5.31 -26.92 11.85
N ASN A 207 5.70 -25.65 11.79
CA ASN A 207 6.61 -25.06 12.78
C ASN A 207 5.84 -24.79 14.08
N THR A 208 6.34 -25.34 15.20
CA THR A 208 5.69 -25.23 16.52
C THR A 208 5.43 -23.78 16.93
N ASP A 209 6.39 -22.88 16.74
CA ASP A 209 6.22 -21.47 17.12
C ASP A 209 5.14 -20.76 16.29
N VAL A 210 5.04 -21.10 15.00
CA VAL A 210 4.00 -20.57 14.12
C VAL A 210 2.63 -21.15 14.49
N ARG A 211 2.56 -22.44 14.85
CA ARG A 211 1.33 -23.07 15.35
C ARG A 211 0.86 -22.45 16.66
N ASP A 212 1.75 -22.30 17.63
CA ASP A 212 1.46 -21.68 18.92
C ASP A 212 0.95 -20.24 18.75
N LEU A 213 1.57 -19.48 17.83
CA LEU A 213 1.10 -18.15 17.46
C LEU A 213 -0.31 -18.23 16.85
N ALA A 214 -0.51 -19.07 15.84
CA ALA A 214 -1.79 -19.19 15.15
C ALA A 214 -2.94 -19.55 16.09
N GLU A 215 -2.70 -20.45 17.04
CA GLU A 215 -3.70 -20.98 17.96
C GLU A 215 -3.96 -20.08 19.19
N SER A 216 -3.11 -19.07 19.42
CA SER A 216 -3.27 -18.11 20.52
C SER A 216 -4.18 -16.93 20.20
N TYR A 217 -4.50 -16.70 18.91
CA TYR A 217 -5.21 -15.51 18.45
C TYR A 217 -6.34 -15.82 17.45
N ASP A 218 -7.35 -14.95 17.41
CA ASP A 218 -8.31 -14.86 16.31
C ASP A 218 -7.75 -13.87 15.26
N TRP A 219 -7.57 -14.28 14.02
CA TRP A 219 -6.94 -13.47 12.98
C TRP A 219 -7.99 -12.88 12.05
N TYR A 220 -8.00 -11.57 11.88
CA TYR A 220 -8.84 -10.87 10.91
C TYR A 220 -7.94 -10.37 9.78
N ILE A 221 -7.92 -11.08 8.65
CA ILE A 221 -6.97 -10.85 7.56
C ILE A 221 -7.68 -10.26 6.35
N PHE A 222 -7.29 -9.05 5.97
CA PHE A 222 -7.82 -8.31 4.82
C PHE A 222 -6.71 -8.06 3.77
N PRO A 223 -6.61 -8.91 2.73
CA PRO A 223 -5.53 -8.83 1.75
C PRO A 223 -5.54 -7.56 0.88
N SER A 224 -6.70 -6.95 0.68
CA SER A 224 -6.83 -5.71 -0.12
C SER A 224 -7.82 -4.76 0.54
N PHE A 225 -7.27 -3.73 1.19
CA PHE A 225 -8.03 -2.60 1.73
C PHE A 225 -8.59 -1.71 0.61
N ASN A 226 -7.83 -1.51 -0.48
CA ASN A 226 -8.21 -0.68 -1.63
C ASN A 226 -8.44 -1.53 -2.90
N PRO A 227 -9.52 -2.35 -2.97
CA PRO A 227 -9.79 -3.22 -4.11
C PRO A 227 -9.85 -2.49 -5.46
N ASP A 228 -10.46 -1.30 -5.50
CA ASP A 228 -10.59 -0.54 -6.75
C ASP A 228 -9.25 -0.06 -7.28
N GLY A 229 -8.42 0.50 -6.39
CA GLY A 229 -7.06 0.88 -6.73
C GLY A 229 -6.26 -0.35 -7.16
N TYR A 230 -6.37 -1.47 -6.43
CA TYR A 230 -5.64 -2.70 -6.74
C TYR A 230 -5.98 -3.22 -8.15
N VAL A 231 -7.27 -3.33 -8.48
CA VAL A 231 -7.71 -3.70 -9.84
C VAL A 231 -7.21 -2.70 -10.89
N TYR A 232 -7.20 -1.40 -10.58
CA TYR A 232 -6.67 -0.38 -11.47
C TYR A 232 -5.17 -0.56 -11.74
N THR A 233 -4.38 -1.06 -10.79
CA THR A 233 -2.96 -1.37 -11.01
C THR A 233 -2.71 -2.57 -11.92
N HIS A 234 -3.63 -3.54 -11.93
CA HIS A 234 -3.56 -4.71 -12.82
C HIS A 234 -4.03 -4.40 -14.24
N THR A 235 -4.96 -3.45 -14.39
CA THR A 235 -5.66 -3.22 -15.66
C THR A 235 -5.24 -1.96 -16.39
N THR A 236 -4.88 -0.89 -15.67
CA THR A 236 -4.71 0.44 -16.26
C THR A 236 -3.39 1.10 -15.90
N ASN A 237 -3.07 1.30 -14.61
CA ASN A 237 -1.87 2.01 -14.19
C ASN A 237 -1.20 1.32 -13.00
N ARG A 238 -0.11 0.59 -13.27
CA ARG A 238 0.65 -0.20 -12.28
C ARG A 238 1.16 0.60 -11.08
N LEU A 239 1.41 1.90 -11.24
CA LEU A 239 1.96 2.77 -10.19
C LEU A 239 0.89 3.58 -9.46
N TRP A 240 -0.40 3.29 -9.68
CA TRP A 240 -1.50 3.94 -8.99
C TRP A 240 -1.49 3.61 -7.48
N ARG A 241 -1.59 4.65 -6.64
CA ARG A 241 -1.57 4.52 -5.17
C ARG A 241 -2.96 4.61 -4.53
N LYS A 242 -3.73 5.63 -4.94
CA LYS A 242 -4.92 6.14 -4.25
C LYS A 242 -6.17 5.25 -4.43
N THR A 243 -7.28 5.65 -3.83
CA THR A 243 -8.60 5.07 -4.15
C THR A 243 -9.11 5.54 -5.52
N ARG A 244 -10.36 5.23 -5.89
CA ARG A 244 -10.89 5.53 -7.25
C ARG A 244 -12.06 6.52 -7.31
N LYS A 245 -12.52 7.03 -6.16
CA LYS A 245 -13.54 8.09 -6.09
C LYS A 245 -13.10 9.35 -6.86
N PRO A 246 -13.91 9.90 -7.78
CA PRO A 246 -13.58 11.12 -8.50
C PRO A 246 -13.65 12.36 -7.60
N TYR A 247 -12.71 13.28 -7.77
CA TYR A 247 -12.65 14.58 -7.08
C TYR A 247 -12.50 15.75 -8.06
N GLY A 248 -13.09 15.61 -9.25
CA GLY A 248 -13.05 16.56 -10.35
C GLY A 248 -12.95 15.87 -11.70
N SER A 249 -12.84 16.64 -12.79
CA SER A 249 -12.77 16.09 -14.15
C SER A 249 -11.49 15.30 -14.43
N PHE A 250 -10.39 15.66 -13.78
CA PHE A 250 -9.05 15.11 -14.06
C PHE A 250 -8.47 14.28 -12.91
N CYS A 251 -8.94 14.49 -11.67
CA CYS A 251 -8.29 13.93 -10.48
C CYS A 251 -9.22 12.94 -9.77
N LYS A 252 -8.67 11.75 -9.50
CA LYS A 252 -9.37 10.63 -8.87
C LYS A 252 -8.56 10.12 -7.67
N GLY A 253 -9.28 9.62 -6.68
CA GLY A 253 -8.73 9.02 -5.48
C GLY A 253 -8.27 10.03 -4.44
N SER A 254 -8.47 9.65 -3.18
CA SER A 254 -7.73 10.19 -2.04
C SER A 254 -6.73 9.14 -1.56
N ASP A 255 -5.66 9.57 -0.88
CA ASP A 255 -4.76 8.68 -0.17
C ASP A 255 -5.52 8.03 0.99
N PRO A 256 -5.79 6.71 0.94
CA PRO A 256 -6.55 6.04 1.99
C PRO A 256 -5.81 6.00 3.34
N ASN A 257 -4.49 6.19 3.37
CA ASN A 257 -3.72 6.30 4.62
C ASN A 257 -3.46 7.77 5.04
N ARG A 258 -4.27 8.71 4.52
CA ARG A 258 -4.40 10.09 5.02
C ARG A 258 -5.85 10.49 5.32
N ASN A 259 -6.80 9.56 5.15
CA ASN A 259 -8.23 9.85 5.21
C ASN A 259 -8.92 9.37 6.51
N TRP A 260 -8.17 8.92 7.52
CA TRP A 260 -8.75 8.45 8.78
C TRP A 260 -9.06 9.59 9.75
N GLY A 261 -10.14 9.46 10.52
CA GLY A 261 -10.67 10.46 11.44
C GLY A 261 -9.90 10.61 12.75
N TYR A 262 -8.57 10.56 12.73
CA TYR A 262 -7.72 10.84 13.89
C TYR A 262 -6.62 11.82 13.50
N LYS A 263 -6.62 12.99 14.15
CA LYS A 263 -5.71 14.12 13.84
C LYS A 263 -5.64 14.44 12.34
N TRP A 264 -6.77 14.30 11.65
CA TRP A 264 -6.85 14.33 10.20
C TRP A 264 -6.35 15.66 9.61
N ASN A 265 -5.48 15.56 8.60
CA ASN A 265 -5.02 16.68 7.77
C ASN A 265 -4.39 17.84 8.56
N THR A 266 -3.66 17.51 9.64
CA THR A 266 -2.87 18.47 10.43
C THR A 266 -1.37 18.46 10.07
N GLY A 267 -0.94 17.59 9.15
CA GLY A 267 0.44 17.52 8.63
C GLY A 267 0.65 16.32 7.69
N GLY A 268 1.68 16.37 6.84
CA GLY A 268 2.08 15.22 6.00
C GLY A 268 1.06 14.75 4.96
N SER A 269 0.15 15.64 4.55
CA SER A 269 -0.90 15.36 3.56
C SER A 269 -1.22 16.61 2.75
N SER A 270 -1.83 16.41 1.58
CA SER A 270 -2.20 17.49 0.66
C SER A 270 -3.70 17.75 0.65
N ARG A 271 -4.08 19.00 0.40
CA ARG A 271 -5.46 19.41 0.09
C ARG A 271 -5.75 19.43 -1.42
N ASN A 272 -4.74 19.25 -2.27
CA ASN A 272 -4.90 19.20 -3.71
C ASN A 272 -5.44 17.82 -4.13
N PRO A 273 -6.62 17.71 -4.78
CA PRO A 273 -7.17 16.43 -5.24
C PRO A 273 -6.26 15.60 -6.16
N CYS A 274 -5.34 16.27 -6.86
CA CYS A 274 -4.45 15.64 -7.82
C CYS A 274 -3.20 15.05 -7.16
N ALA A 275 -2.82 15.52 -5.97
CA ALA A 275 -1.65 15.04 -5.26
C ALA A 275 -1.80 13.57 -4.83
N GLU A 276 -0.68 12.85 -4.78
CA GLU A 276 -0.63 11.45 -4.34
C GLU A 276 -1.00 11.29 -2.86
N THR A 277 -0.77 12.33 -2.04
CA THR A 277 -1.07 12.38 -0.60
C THR A 277 -2.37 13.15 -0.28
N PHE A 278 -3.27 13.29 -1.25
CA PHE A 278 -4.55 14.00 -1.06
C PHE A 278 -5.37 13.38 0.08
N ALA A 279 -5.62 14.12 1.15
CA ALA A 279 -6.27 13.63 2.37
C ALA A 279 -7.77 13.32 2.22
N GLY A 280 -8.37 13.62 1.06
CA GLY A 280 -9.82 13.62 0.86
C GLY A 280 -10.48 14.95 1.25
N SER A 281 -11.78 15.09 0.99
CA SER A 281 -12.52 16.33 1.28
C SER A 281 -12.90 16.49 2.76
N ALA A 282 -12.86 15.40 3.52
CA ALA A 282 -13.16 15.30 4.94
C ALA A 282 -12.54 13.99 5.50
N PRO A 283 -12.37 13.84 6.83
CA PRO A 283 -12.07 12.53 7.39
C PRO A 283 -13.17 11.53 6.99
N PHE A 284 -12.79 10.31 6.63
CA PHE A 284 -13.70 9.27 6.13
C PHE A 284 -14.54 9.68 4.90
N SER A 285 -14.05 10.64 4.11
CA SER A 285 -14.67 10.99 2.82
C SER A 285 -14.54 9.88 1.77
N CYS A 286 -13.62 8.94 1.99
CA CYS A 286 -13.47 7.72 1.22
C CYS A 286 -14.39 6.63 1.81
N ILE A 287 -15.16 5.93 0.98
CA ILE A 287 -16.08 4.89 1.49
C ILE A 287 -15.31 3.70 2.05
N GLU A 288 -14.14 3.41 1.50
CA GLU A 288 -13.25 2.33 1.93
C GLU A 288 -12.76 2.54 3.38
N THR A 289 -12.26 3.74 3.70
CA THR A 289 -11.85 4.10 5.08
C THR A 289 -13.03 4.18 6.02
N LYS A 290 -14.16 4.73 5.55
CA LYS A 290 -15.37 4.80 6.35
C LYS A 290 -15.85 3.40 6.76
N SER A 291 -16.08 2.51 5.80
CA SER A 291 -16.61 1.18 6.09
C SER A 291 -15.66 0.33 6.91
N LEU A 292 -14.33 0.36 6.64
CA LEU A 292 -13.41 -0.38 7.50
C LEU A 292 -13.36 0.18 8.92
N SER A 293 -13.48 1.50 9.11
CA SER A 293 -13.56 2.09 10.44
C SER A 293 -14.79 1.62 11.22
N GLU A 294 -15.93 1.45 10.55
CA GLU A 294 -17.17 0.94 11.12
C GLU A 294 -17.04 -0.55 11.48
N TYR A 295 -16.42 -1.35 10.60
CA TYR A 295 -16.12 -2.75 10.88
C TYR A 295 -15.16 -2.90 12.08
N LEU A 296 -14.04 -2.18 12.09
CA LEU A 296 -13.08 -2.16 13.20
C LEU A 296 -13.77 -1.77 14.51
N LYS A 297 -14.63 -0.75 14.49
CA LYS A 297 -15.41 -0.34 15.66
C LYS A 297 -16.30 -1.47 16.18
N SER A 298 -16.90 -2.27 15.29
CA SER A 298 -17.79 -3.38 15.68
C SER A 298 -17.05 -4.51 16.43
N ILE A 299 -15.75 -4.69 16.16
CA ILE A 299 -14.92 -5.73 16.76
C ILE A 299 -13.85 -5.19 17.72
N SER A 300 -13.77 -3.88 17.95
CA SER A 300 -12.63 -3.23 18.62
C SER A 300 -12.32 -3.80 20.00
N LYS A 301 -13.35 -4.18 20.76
CA LYS A 301 -13.19 -4.83 22.09
C LYS A 301 -12.51 -6.19 22.06
N LYS A 302 -12.45 -6.84 20.89
CA LYS A 302 -11.77 -8.12 20.69
C LYS A 302 -10.35 -7.93 20.18
N ILE A 303 -10.01 -6.78 19.61
CA ILE A 303 -8.72 -6.56 18.93
C ILE A 303 -7.65 -6.12 19.94
N SER A 304 -6.66 -6.99 20.17
CA SER A 304 -5.48 -6.68 21.00
C SER A 304 -4.30 -6.17 20.17
N ALA A 305 -4.29 -6.44 18.86
CA ALA A 305 -3.27 -5.93 17.95
C ALA A 305 -3.77 -5.54 16.56
N TYR A 306 -3.14 -4.52 15.96
CA TYR A 306 -3.37 -4.09 14.59
C TYR A 306 -2.05 -3.98 13.83
N ILE A 307 -1.95 -4.70 12.71
CA ILE A 307 -0.75 -4.72 11.86
C ILE A 307 -1.16 -4.28 10.44
N ALA A 308 -0.54 -3.20 9.95
CA ALA A 308 -0.68 -2.76 8.57
C ALA A 308 0.55 -3.13 7.76
N PHE A 309 0.36 -3.66 6.54
CA PHE A 309 1.44 -3.92 5.60
C PHE A 309 1.45 -2.89 4.48
N HIS A 310 2.60 -2.26 4.30
CA HIS A 310 2.95 -1.35 3.23
C HIS A 310 4.25 -1.81 2.55
N SER A 311 4.65 -1.12 1.49
CA SER A 311 6.00 -1.20 0.94
C SER A 311 6.35 0.12 0.27
N TYR A 312 7.61 0.53 0.16
CA TYR A 312 8.83 -0.17 0.55
C TYR A 312 9.63 0.73 1.49
N SER A 313 10.60 0.16 2.21
CA SER A 313 11.72 0.86 2.87
C SER A 313 12.42 -0.02 3.91
N GLN A 314 11.88 -1.20 4.22
CA GLN A 314 12.32 -2.05 5.34
C GLN A 314 12.22 -1.33 6.69
N LEU A 315 11.02 -0.90 7.05
CA LEU A 315 10.72 -0.25 8.33
C LEU A 315 9.65 -1.01 9.11
N LEU A 316 9.76 -1.02 10.44
CA LEU A 316 8.73 -1.46 11.36
C LEU A 316 8.34 -0.29 12.26
N LEU A 317 7.21 0.34 11.97
CA LEU A 317 6.84 1.61 12.55
C LEU A 317 5.73 1.42 13.56
N PHE A 318 5.69 2.27 14.59
CA PHE A 318 4.59 2.32 15.54
C PHE A 318 4.11 3.78 15.74
N PRO A 319 2.93 3.99 16.35
CA PRO A 319 2.36 5.33 16.48
C PRO A 319 3.21 6.28 17.32
N TYR A 320 2.94 7.57 17.30
CA TYR A 320 2.03 8.25 16.37
C TYR A 320 2.78 8.88 15.18
N GLY A 321 2.11 8.98 14.04
CA GLY A 321 2.58 9.76 12.89
C GLY A 321 2.39 11.26 13.06
N HIS A 322 1.41 11.70 13.84
CA HIS A 322 1.10 13.14 13.96
C HIS A 322 2.01 13.90 14.93
N THR A 323 2.81 13.22 15.76
CA THR A 323 3.65 13.84 16.81
C THR A 323 4.87 12.99 17.14
N LYS A 324 5.96 13.65 17.55
CA LYS A 324 7.16 13.02 18.11
C LYS A 324 7.04 12.78 19.62
N ASN A 325 5.95 13.22 20.25
CA ASN A 325 5.72 12.92 21.66
C ASN A 325 5.51 11.42 21.83
N HIS A 326 6.21 10.84 22.79
CA HIS A 326 6.09 9.42 23.10
C HIS A 326 4.65 9.07 23.54
N LEU A 327 4.14 7.94 23.05
CA LEU A 327 2.89 7.34 23.50
C LEU A 327 3.03 6.63 24.85
N ASP A 328 1.90 6.31 25.46
CA ASP A 328 1.76 5.65 26.76
C ASP A 328 2.61 4.38 26.90
N ASN A 329 2.70 3.57 25.84
CA ASN A 329 3.50 2.34 25.79
C ASN A 329 4.66 2.40 24.79
N TYR A 330 5.29 3.57 24.62
CA TYR A 330 6.41 3.78 23.68
C TYR A 330 7.53 2.75 23.86
N ASP A 331 8.06 2.61 25.07
CA ASP A 331 9.24 1.78 25.34
C ASP A 331 8.96 0.30 25.04
N ASP A 332 7.76 -0.17 25.36
CA ASP A 332 7.34 -1.53 25.04
C ASP A 332 7.27 -1.75 23.52
N LEU A 333 6.65 -0.84 22.77
CA LEU A 333 6.58 -0.95 21.31
C LEU A 333 7.97 -0.83 20.67
N TYR A 334 8.86 -0.04 21.23
CA TYR A 334 10.23 0.04 20.75
C TYR A 334 10.99 -1.28 20.99
N ILE A 335 10.87 -1.87 22.17
CA ILE A 335 11.55 -3.14 22.50
C ILE A 335 10.96 -4.30 21.70
N ILE A 336 9.63 -4.43 21.65
CA ILE A 336 8.94 -5.43 20.84
C ILE A 336 9.35 -5.30 19.36
N GLY A 337 9.37 -4.07 18.84
CA GLY A 337 9.79 -3.78 17.47
C GLY A 337 11.24 -4.23 17.21
N ASN A 338 12.17 -3.93 18.13
CA ASN A 338 13.57 -4.35 18.01
C ASN A 338 13.74 -5.88 18.03
N LYS A 339 13.01 -6.59 18.89
CA LYS A 339 13.01 -8.06 18.89
C LYS A 339 12.46 -8.63 17.58
N SER A 340 11.39 -8.02 17.06
CA SER A 340 10.75 -8.40 15.80
C SER A 340 11.71 -8.28 14.62
N ILE A 341 12.34 -7.12 14.42
CA ILE A 341 13.30 -6.92 13.31
C ILE A 341 14.59 -7.72 13.48
N THR A 342 14.99 -8.03 14.72
CA THR A 342 16.15 -8.88 14.99
C THR A 342 15.89 -10.32 14.54
N ALA A 343 14.69 -10.85 14.81
CA ALA A 343 14.26 -12.17 14.36
C ALA A 343 14.14 -12.21 12.82
N LEU A 344 13.47 -11.21 12.22
CA LEU A 344 13.36 -11.04 10.77
C LEU A 344 14.73 -11.14 10.10
N LYS A 345 15.71 -10.40 10.62
CA LYS A 345 17.07 -10.34 10.06
C LYS A 345 17.79 -11.69 10.05
N GLN A 346 17.48 -12.61 10.97
CA GLN A 346 18.21 -13.89 11.08
C GLN A 346 18.10 -14.74 9.81
N ARG A 347 16.95 -14.72 9.13
CA ARG A 347 16.70 -15.62 8.00
C ARG A 347 17.49 -15.24 6.75
N TYR A 348 17.50 -13.96 6.39
CA TYR A 348 18.05 -13.48 5.12
C TYR A 348 19.05 -12.32 5.24
N GLY A 349 19.35 -11.87 6.46
CA GLY A 349 20.20 -10.70 6.69
C GLY A 349 19.51 -9.36 6.39
N THR A 350 18.22 -9.37 6.06
CA THR A 350 17.44 -8.18 5.71
C THR A 350 17.37 -7.23 6.90
N SER A 351 17.88 -6.01 6.72
CA SER A 351 17.96 -5.03 7.80
C SER A 351 16.76 -4.10 7.78
N TYR A 352 15.94 -4.16 8.83
CA TYR A 352 14.88 -3.19 9.08
C TYR A 352 15.31 -2.13 10.10
N LYS A 353 14.64 -0.98 10.12
CA LYS A 353 14.69 -0.03 11.23
C LYS A 353 13.33 0.03 11.91
N THR A 354 13.31 0.24 13.22
CA THR A 354 12.06 0.37 13.99
C THR A 354 11.99 1.71 14.72
N GLY A 355 10.79 2.27 14.87
CA GLY A 355 10.60 3.53 15.59
C GLY A 355 9.23 4.15 15.40
N ASN A 356 8.99 5.25 16.12
CA ASN A 356 7.82 6.09 15.92
C ASN A 356 7.81 6.68 14.50
N ILE A 357 6.63 6.78 13.87
CA ILE A 357 6.50 7.29 12.50
C ILE A 357 7.07 8.71 12.35
N ALA A 358 6.67 9.64 13.21
CA ALA A 358 7.07 11.06 13.10
C ALA A 358 8.57 11.28 13.31
N GLU A 359 9.21 10.42 14.10
CA GLU A 359 10.65 10.42 14.35
C GLU A 359 11.45 9.74 13.23
N THR A 360 10.96 8.61 12.73
CA THR A 360 11.68 7.73 11.81
C THR A 360 11.52 8.15 10.35
N ILE A 361 10.36 8.72 10.00
CA ILE A 361 10.02 9.07 8.62
C ILE A 361 9.72 10.56 8.49
N TYR A 362 8.54 10.97 8.92
CA TYR A 362 8.02 12.34 8.90
C TYR A 362 6.66 12.41 9.59
N VAL A 363 6.21 13.63 9.88
CA VAL A 363 4.86 13.86 10.39
C VAL A 363 3.84 13.42 9.34
N ALA A 364 3.05 12.38 9.62
CA ALA A 364 2.00 11.85 8.77
C ALA A 364 0.70 11.76 9.55
N THR A 365 -0.40 12.27 9.00
CA THR A 365 -1.67 12.38 9.74
C THR A 365 -2.82 11.70 9.02
N GLY A 366 -3.85 11.31 9.79
CA GLY A 366 -5.00 10.59 9.25
C GLY A 366 -4.67 9.17 8.75
N SER A 367 -3.72 8.49 9.39
CA SER A 367 -3.36 7.09 9.07
C SER A 367 -4.24 6.07 9.81
N SER A 368 -4.32 4.85 9.27
CA SER A 368 -5.10 3.75 9.84
C SER A 368 -4.63 3.36 11.23
N MET A 369 -3.32 3.19 11.39
CA MET A 369 -2.69 2.78 12.65
C MET A 369 -2.87 3.82 13.76
N ASP A 370 -2.65 5.12 13.48
CA ASP A 370 -2.88 6.19 14.46
C ASP A 370 -4.35 6.24 14.89
N TYR A 371 -5.29 6.03 13.95
CA TYR A 371 -6.71 5.98 14.27
C TYR A 371 -7.05 4.81 15.19
N VAL A 372 -6.53 3.60 14.92
CA VAL A 372 -6.80 2.42 15.75
C VAL A 372 -6.22 2.58 17.16
N LYS A 373 -4.94 2.98 17.27
CA LYS A 373 -4.32 3.26 18.58
C LYS A 373 -5.04 4.38 19.32
N GLY A 374 -5.28 5.51 18.64
CA GLY A 374 -5.83 6.72 19.26
C GLY A 374 -7.32 6.66 19.61
N THR A 375 -8.10 5.87 18.87
CA THR A 375 -9.56 5.78 19.06
C THR A 375 -9.97 4.58 19.91
N PHE A 376 -9.30 3.44 19.74
CA PHE A 376 -9.66 2.20 20.43
C PHE A 376 -8.70 1.82 21.54
N GLY A 377 -7.54 2.49 21.66
CA GLY A 377 -6.54 2.16 22.67
C GLY A 377 -5.86 0.81 22.43
N THR A 378 -5.92 0.27 21.20
CA THR A 378 -5.28 -1.01 20.87
C THR A 378 -3.78 -0.95 21.20
N PRO A 379 -3.27 -1.82 22.07
CA PRO A 379 -1.93 -1.64 22.64
C PRO A 379 -0.81 -1.95 21.65
N ILE A 380 -0.94 -3.03 20.87
CA ILE A 380 0.06 -3.46 19.91
C ILE A 380 -0.34 -2.98 18.52
N THR A 381 0.34 -1.96 18.01
CA THR A 381 0.03 -1.37 16.71
C THR A 381 1.31 -1.13 15.93
N TYR A 382 1.40 -1.75 14.74
CA TYR A 382 2.57 -1.62 13.88
C TYR A 382 2.18 -1.44 12.41
N THR A 383 3.06 -0.76 11.69
CA THR A 383 3.06 -0.67 10.23
C THR A 383 4.40 -1.18 9.71
N TYR A 384 4.36 -2.18 8.84
CA TYR A 384 5.54 -2.63 8.10
C TYR A 384 5.65 -1.85 6.78
N GLU A 385 6.80 -1.27 6.50
CA GLU A 385 7.24 -0.96 5.14
C GLU A 385 8.13 -2.11 4.69
N LEU A 386 7.59 -3.03 3.88
CA LEU A 386 8.28 -4.26 3.49
C LEU A 386 9.49 -4.00 2.56
N ARG A 387 10.07 -5.08 2.02
CA ARG A 387 11.14 -5.00 1.02
C ARG A 387 10.73 -4.16 -0.20
N ASP A 388 11.67 -3.53 -0.89
CA ASP A 388 13.11 -3.45 -0.60
C ASP A 388 13.49 -2.05 -0.07
N THR A 389 14.73 -1.63 -0.29
CA THR A 389 15.18 -0.27 0.03
C THR A 389 15.34 0.57 -1.25
N GLY A 390 14.56 0.32 -2.29
CA GLY A 390 14.45 1.15 -3.50
C GLY A 390 15.25 0.69 -4.72
N ARG A 391 15.81 -0.52 -4.74
CA ARG A 391 16.39 -1.09 -5.98
C ARG A 391 15.29 -1.42 -6.98
N TYR A 392 14.18 -1.97 -6.48
CA TYR A 392 12.96 -2.26 -7.23
C TYR A 392 11.79 -1.43 -6.74
N GLY A 393 11.80 -1.00 -5.47
CA GLY A 393 10.71 -0.24 -4.86
C GLY A 393 9.39 -1.00 -4.95
N PHE A 394 8.39 -0.39 -5.57
CA PHE A 394 7.06 -1.01 -5.76
C PHE A 394 7.04 -2.16 -6.78
N LEU A 395 8.12 -2.37 -7.54
CA LEU A 395 8.25 -3.38 -8.60
C LEU A 395 9.14 -4.54 -8.16
N LEU A 396 9.05 -4.94 -6.90
CA LEU A 396 9.80 -6.05 -6.34
C LEU A 396 9.56 -7.35 -7.14
N PRO A 397 10.60 -8.12 -7.52
CA PRO A 397 10.42 -9.34 -8.30
C PRO A 397 9.60 -10.41 -7.57
N PRO A 398 8.74 -11.20 -8.26
CA PRO A 398 7.95 -12.26 -7.62
C PRO A 398 8.79 -13.31 -6.86
N SER A 399 10.05 -13.53 -7.26
CA SER A 399 10.97 -14.40 -6.53
C SER A 399 11.30 -13.94 -5.11
N GLN A 400 10.97 -12.69 -4.76
CA GLN A 400 11.12 -12.13 -3.42
C GLN A 400 9.85 -12.27 -2.55
N ILE A 401 8.74 -12.77 -3.09
CA ILE A 401 7.49 -12.94 -2.33
C ILE A 401 7.70 -13.90 -1.15
N ILE A 402 8.21 -15.11 -1.42
CA ILE A 402 8.45 -16.11 -0.37
C ILE A 402 9.49 -15.61 0.65
N PRO A 403 10.68 -15.11 0.25
CA PRO A 403 11.64 -14.56 1.21
C PRO A 403 11.07 -13.45 2.11
N THR A 404 10.26 -12.54 1.56
CA THR A 404 9.61 -11.47 2.33
C THR A 404 8.56 -12.03 3.28
N GLY A 405 7.73 -12.98 2.83
CA GLY A 405 6.72 -13.62 3.66
C GLY A 405 7.33 -14.39 4.83
N GLU A 406 8.38 -15.17 4.57
CA GLU A 406 9.08 -15.96 5.56
C GLU A 406 9.70 -15.12 6.67
N GLU A 407 10.52 -14.11 6.33
CA GLU A 407 11.15 -13.27 7.36
C GLU A 407 10.11 -12.46 8.16
N THR A 408 8.99 -12.11 7.52
CA THR A 408 7.89 -11.43 8.19
C THR A 408 7.17 -12.35 9.18
N VAL A 409 6.99 -13.64 8.86
CA VAL A 409 6.43 -14.62 9.82
C VAL A 409 7.34 -14.78 11.04
N ASP A 410 8.66 -14.85 10.85
CA ASP A 410 9.62 -14.89 11.97
C ASP A 410 9.50 -13.64 12.84
N SER A 411 9.33 -12.48 12.19
CA SER A 411 9.10 -11.21 12.86
C SER A 411 7.84 -11.24 13.72
N LEU A 412 6.72 -11.76 13.20
CA LEU A 412 5.44 -11.81 13.94
C LEU A 412 5.50 -12.77 15.11
N VAL A 413 6.16 -13.93 14.95
CA VAL A 413 6.41 -14.86 16.06
C VAL A 413 7.15 -14.17 17.19
N ALA A 414 8.26 -13.48 16.89
CA ALA A 414 9.02 -12.75 17.90
C ALA A 414 8.22 -11.59 18.51
N MET A 415 7.46 -10.85 17.70
CA MET A 415 6.61 -9.74 18.13
C MET A 415 5.63 -10.18 19.21
N PHE A 416 4.84 -11.21 18.94
CA PHE A 416 3.78 -11.63 19.85
C PHE A 416 4.31 -12.43 21.05
N LYS A 417 5.45 -13.12 20.92
CA LYS A 417 6.15 -13.68 22.08
C LYS A 417 6.61 -12.58 23.04
N GLU A 418 7.23 -11.52 22.52
CA GLU A 418 7.70 -10.40 23.34
C GLU A 418 6.53 -9.59 23.93
N ALA A 419 5.47 -9.37 23.15
CA ALA A 419 4.26 -8.70 23.63
C ALA A 419 3.61 -9.46 24.79
N LYS A 420 3.47 -10.79 24.66
CA LYS A 420 2.94 -11.65 25.74
C LYS A 420 3.82 -11.61 26.99
N ALA A 421 5.14 -11.61 26.84
CA ALA A 421 6.07 -11.48 27.95
C ALA A 421 5.93 -10.16 28.73
N ARG A 422 5.29 -9.14 28.12
CA ARG A 422 5.00 -7.82 28.71
C ARG A 422 3.57 -7.66 29.21
N GLY A 423 2.77 -8.72 29.16
CA GLY A 423 1.38 -8.70 29.63
C GLY A 423 0.37 -8.21 28.58
N TYR A 424 0.76 -8.06 27.32
CA TYR A 424 -0.19 -7.86 26.23
C TYR A 424 -0.73 -9.22 25.78
N SER A 425 -1.98 -9.51 26.09
CA SER A 425 -2.72 -10.71 25.65
C SER A 425 -3.68 -10.37 24.52
#